data_AF-A0A485JHV8-F1
#
_entry.id   AF-A0A485JHV8-F1
#
_cell.length_a   1.000
_cell.length_b   1.000
_cell.length_c   1.000
_cell.angle_alpha   90.00
_cell.angle_beta   90.00
_cell.angle_gamma   90.00
#
_symmetry.space_group_name_H-M   'P 1'
#
loop_
_entity.id
_entity.type
_entity.pdbx_description
1 polymer ?
#
loop_
_entity_poly.entity_id
_entity_poly.type
_entity_poly.pdbx_seq_one_letter_code
_entity_poly.pdbx_strand_id
1 'polypeptide(L)'
;MGGIFVPPHIAVIHQYMREMMAGGGKMILGSDSHTRYGALGTMAVGEGGGELVKQLLNDTWDIDYPGVVAVHLTGKPAPYVGPQDVALAIIGAVFKNGYVKNKVMEFVGPGVAALSTDFRNSVDVMTTETTCLSSVWQTDEEVHNWLALHGRGQDYCQLNPQPMAYYDGCISVDLSAIKPMIALPFHPSNVYEIDTLNQNLTDILREIEIESERVAHGKAKLSLLDKVENGRLKVQQGIIAGCSGGNYENVIAAANALRGQSCGNDTFSLAVYPSSQPVFMDLAKKGVVADLIGAGAIIRTAFCGPCFGAGDTPINNGLSIRHTTRNFPNREGSKPANGQMSAVALMDARSIAATAANGGYLTSASELDCWDNVPEYAFDVTPYKNRVYQGFVKGATQQPLIYGPNIKDWPELGALTDNIVLKVCSKILDEVTTTDELIPSGETSSYRSNPIGLAEFTLSRRDPGYVGRSKATAELENQRLRGMSAS
;
A
#
# COMPACT_ATOMS: atom_id res chain seq x y z
N MET A 1 -12.43 15.41 -23.60
CA MET A 1 -12.23 14.10 -22.95
C MET A 1 -13.01 14.11 -21.64
N GLY A 2 -13.62 12.99 -21.27
CA GLY A 2 -14.28 12.82 -19.97
C GLY A 2 -13.62 11.67 -19.21
N GLY A 3 -14.02 11.46 -17.96
CA GLY A 3 -13.46 10.41 -17.11
C GLY A 3 -14.50 9.75 -16.22
N ILE A 4 -14.13 8.63 -15.64
CA ILE A 4 -14.90 7.98 -14.57
C ILE A 4 -14.45 8.60 -13.26
N PHE A 5 -15.38 9.12 -12.47
CA PHE A 5 -15.08 9.68 -11.16
C PHE A 5 -15.71 8.81 -10.07
N VAL A 6 -14.85 8.18 -9.27
CA VAL A 6 -15.23 7.41 -8.08
C VAL A 6 -15.16 8.35 -6.88
N PRO A 7 -16.29 8.70 -6.23
CA PRO A 7 -16.28 9.61 -5.10
C PRO A 7 -15.49 9.06 -3.88
N PRO A 8 -15.10 9.94 -2.94
CA PRO A 8 -14.50 9.52 -1.68
C PRO A 8 -15.35 8.48 -0.94
N HIS A 9 -14.69 7.58 -0.19
CA HIS A 9 -15.32 6.55 0.64
C HIS A 9 -16.13 5.47 -0.11
N ILE A 10 -16.03 5.43 -1.44
CA ILE A 10 -16.69 4.41 -2.27
C ILE A 10 -15.79 3.17 -2.45
N ALA A 11 -14.50 3.37 -2.67
CA ALA A 11 -13.52 2.30 -2.81
C ALA A 11 -12.11 2.85 -2.68
N VAL A 12 -11.20 1.97 -2.26
CA VAL A 12 -9.78 2.13 -2.58
C VAL A 12 -9.62 1.96 -4.10
N ILE A 13 -8.81 2.82 -4.74
CA ILE A 13 -8.66 2.84 -6.21
C ILE A 13 -8.34 1.45 -6.77
N HIS A 14 -7.40 0.73 -6.17
CA HIS A 14 -7.01 -0.59 -6.66
C HIS A 14 -8.12 -1.63 -6.55
N GLN A 15 -8.96 -1.54 -5.52
CA GLN A 15 -10.12 -2.43 -5.41
C GLN A 15 -11.14 -2.13 -6.51
N TYR A 16 -11.46 -0.85 -6.74
CA TYR A 16 -12.36 -0.47 -7.83
C TYR A 16 -11.82 -0.93 -9.19
N MET A 17 -10.52 -0.73 -9.44
CA MET A 17 -9.89 -1.15 -10.69
C MET A 17 -9.93 -2.67 -10.87
N ARG A 18 -9.69 -3.44 -9.81
CA ARG A 18 -9.86 -4.90 -9.84
C ARG A 18 -11.29 -5.28 -10.16
N GLU A 19 -12.26 -4.72 -9.45
CA GLU A 19 -13.69 -5.07 -9.57
C GLU A 19 -14.32 -4.64 -10.90
N MET A 20 -13.81 -3.56 -11.53
CA MET A 20 -14.49 -2.92 -12.66
C MET A 20 -13.68 -2.79 -13.96
N MET A 21 -12.33 -2.85 -13.94
CA MET A 21 -11.50 -2.44 -15.09
C MET A 21 -10.44 -3.45 -15.52
N ALA A 22 -9.73 -4.06 -14.56
CA ALA A 22 -8.66 -5.03 -14.81
C ALA A 22 -9.18 -6.32 -15.47
N GLY A 23 -8.35 -6.97 -16.27
CA GLY A 23 -8.68 -8.20 -16.97
C GLY A 23 -7.51 -8.74 -17.80
N GLY A 24 -7.67 -9.93 -18.34
CA GLY A 24 -6.63 -10.65 -19.05
C GLY A 24 -6.16 -9.93 -20.31
N GLY A 25 -4.83 -9.82 -20.48
CA GLY A 25 -4.21 -9.22 -21.67
C GLY A 25 -4.30 -7.70 -21.73
N LYS A 26 -4.84 -7.04 -20.69
CA LYS A 26 -4.91 -5.58 -20.60
C LYS A 26 -3.61 -5.00 -20.04
N MET A 27 -3.42 -3.71 -20.27
CA MET A 27 -2.37 -2.91 -19.68
C MET A 27 -2.96 -1.66 -19.03
N ILE A 28 -2.52 -1.34 -17.80
CA ILE A 28 -3.01 -0.20 -17.05
C ILE A 28 -1.83 0.57 -16.45
N LEU A 29 -1.76 1.87 -16.76
CA LEU A 29 -0.88 2.81 -16.08
C LEU A 29 -1.70 3.62 -15.08
N GLY A 30 -1.19 3.76 -13.86
CA GLY A 30 -1.88 4.45 -12.78
C GLY A 30 -0.95 5.39 -12.01
N SER A 31 -1.45 6.54 -11.58
CA SER A 31 -0.67 7.50 -10.78
C SER A 31 -0.58 7.12 -9.30
N ASP A 32 -0.32 5.84 -9.04
CA ASP A 32 -0.16 5.25 -7.72
C ASP A 32 0.79 4.05 -7.81
N SER A 33 1.74 3.94 -6.89
CA SER A 33 2.77 2.89 -6.88
C SER A 33 2.22 1.46 -6.73
N HIS A 34 1.04 1.31 -6.14
CA HIS A 34 0.37 0.05 -5.89
C HIS A 34 -0.58 -0.35 -7.03
N THR A 35 -0.47 0.31 -8.19
CA THR A 35 -1.10 -0.13 -9.45
C THR A 35 -0.55 -1.50 -9.82
N ARG A 36 -1.22 -2.54 -9.30
CA ARG A 36 -0.86 -3.97 -9.36
C ARG A 36 -2.14 -4.79 -9.52
N TYR A 37 -2.32 -5.34 -10.72
CA TYR A 37 -3.49 -6.10 -11.15
C TYR A 37 -3.07 -7.39 -11.86
N GLY A 38 -1.85 -7.85 -11.62
CA GLY A 38 -1.23 -8.99 -12.29
C GLY A 38 -1.99 -10.28 -12.04
N ALA A 39 -2.58 -10.43 -10.85
CA ALA A 39 -3.42 -11.56 -10.47
C ALA A 39 -4.65 -11.76 -11.39
N LEU A 40 -5.11 -10.69 -12.05
CA LEU A 40 -6.21 -10.71 -13.02
C LEU A 40 -5.72 -10.75 -14.48
N GLY A 41 -4.43 -10.98 -14.69
CA GLY A 41 -3.81 -11.03 -16.01
C GLY A 41 -3.59 -9.66 -16.67
N THR A 42 -3.54 -8.58 -15.89
CA THR A 42 -3.27 -7.22 -16.37
C THR A 42 -1.83 -6.81 -16.07
N MET A 43 -1.09 -6.34 -17.08
CA MET A 43 0.19 -5.66 -16.86
C MET A 43 -0.09 -4.26 -16.29
N ALA A 44 0.21 -4.04 -15.02
CA ALA A 44 -0.19 -2.84 -14.30
C ALA A 44 1.02 -2.13 -13.69
N VAL A 45 1.25 -0.87 -14.06
CA VAL A 45 2.43 -0.11 -13.63
C VAL A 45 2.03 1.21 -12.98
N GLY A 46 2.66 1.50 -11.85
CA GLY A 46 2.51 2.76 -11.14
C GLY A 46 3.49 3.79 -11.71
N GLU A 47 2.98 4.93 -12.15
CA GLU A 47 3.76 5.95 -12.85
C GLU A 47 3.49 7.37 -12.35
N GLY A 48 4.36 8.31 -12.72
CA GLY A 48 4.17 9.73 -12.43
C GLY A 48 3.02 10.34 -13.25
N GLY A 49 2.40 11.40 -12.71
CA GLY A 49 1.30 12.10 -13.41
C GLY A 49 1.66 12.61 -14.81
N GLY A 50 2.93 12.96 -15.05
CA GLY A 50 3.42 13.35 -16.38
C GLY A 50 3.32 12.24 -17.42
N GLU A 51 3.65 11.00 -17.06
CA GLU A 51 3.52 9.85 -17.98
C GLU A 51 2.05 9.55 -18.31
N LEU A 52 1.14 9.73 -17.35
CA LEU A 52 -0.29 9.60 -17.61
C LEU A 52 -0.80 10.72 -18.52
N VAL A 53 -0.28 11.95 -18.40
CA VAL A 53 -0.63 13.05 -19.33
C VAL A 53 -0.19 12.71 -20.75
N LYS A 54 1.02 12.14 -20.95
CA LYS A 54 1.44 11.64 -22.27
C LYS A 54 0.43 10.65 -22.85
N GLN A 55 -0.02 9.68 -22.06
CA GLN A 55 -1.04 8.72 -22.49
C GLN A 55 -2.38 9.39 -22.88
N LEU A 56 -2.82 10.39 -22.12
CA LEU A 56 -4.01 11.17 -22.46
C LEU A 56 -3.86 11.97 -23.76
N LEU A 57 -2.62 12.33 -24.12
CA LEU A 57 -2.28 13.00 -25.38
C LEU A 57 -2.03 12.02 -26.54
N ASN A 58 -2.16 10.70 -26.29
CA ASN A 58 -1.83 9.60 -27.21
C ASN A 58 -0.33 9.53 -27.57
N ASP A 59 0.55 9.97 -26.68
CA ASP A 59 1.98 9.75 -26.79
C ASP A 59 2.38 8.36 -26.23
N THR A 60 3.62 7.96 -26.50
CA THR A 60 4.18 6.69 -26.02
C THR A 60 4.50 6.72 -24.54
N TRP A 61 4.49 5.53 -23.93
CA TRP A 61 5.12 5.28 -22.63
C TRP A 61 6.39 4.50 -22.89
N ASP A 62 7.53 5.16 -22.71
CA ASP A 62 8.84 4.68 -23.12
C ASP A 62 9.61 4.18 -21.91
N ILE A 63 9.93 2.89 -21.90
CA ILE A 63 10.72 2.23 -20.84
C ILE A 63 11.76 1.30 -21.46
N ASP A 64 12.84 1.06 -20.72
CA ASP A 64 13.76 -0.02 -21.04
C ASP A 64 13.04 -1.37 -20.89
N TYR A 65 13.37 -2.33 -21.77
CA TYR A 65 12.79 -3.68 -21.68
C TYR A 65 13.18 -4.31 -20.34
N PRO A 66 12.21 -4.63 -19.46
CA PRO A 66 12.52 -5.13 -18.13
C PRO A 66 12.93 -6.60 -18.20
N GLY A 67 13.87 -7.00 -17.35
CA GLY A 67 14.09 -8.42 -17.09
C GLY A 67 12.84 -9.04 -16.42
N VAL A 68 12.65 -10.35 -16.60
CA VAL A 68 11.53 -11.11 -16.04
C VAL A 68 12.06 -12.17 -15.07
N VAL A 69 11.59 -12.13 -13.83
CA VAL A 69 11.94 -13.11 -12.78
C VAL A 69 10.72 -13.97 -12.50
N ALA A 70 10.87 -15.29 -12.64
CA ALA A 70 9.83 -16.23 -12.24
C ALA A 70 9.73 -16.26 -10.71
N VAL A 71 8.51 -16.19 -10.17
CA VAL A 71 8.19 -16.54 -8.79
C VAL A 71 7.48 -17.88 -8.84
N HIS A 72 8.25 -18.96 -8.71
CA HIS A 72 7.77 -20.33 -8.81
C HIS A 72 7.18 -20.79 -7.47
N LEU A 73 5.85 -20.82 -7.40
CA LEU A 73 5.07 -21.22 -6.23
C LEU A 73 4.80 -22.73 -6.23
N THR A 74 5.07 -23.38 -5.10
CA THR A 74 4.70 -24.78 -4.85
C THR A 74 3.97 -24.92 -3.51
N GLY A 75 3.32 -26.05 -3.28
CA GLY A 75 2.64 -26.31 -2.00
C GLY A 75 1.36 -25.51 -1.81
N LYS A 76 0.89 -25.40 -0.57
CA LYS A 76 -0.31 -24.64 -0.19
C LYS A 76 -0.09 -23.98 1.19
N PRO A 77 -0.51 -22.72 1.39
CA PRO A 77 -0.44 -22.10 2.71
C PRO A 77 -1.24 -22.89 3.74
N ALA A 78 -0.74 -22.99 4.98
CA ALA A 78 -1.56 -23.45 6.09
C ALA A 78 -2.75 -22.49 6.32
N PRO A 79 -3.87 -22.94 6.91
CA PRO A 79 -5.06 -22.08 7.09
C PRO A 79 -4.80 -20.76 7.85
N TYR A 80 -3.83 -20.79 8.77
CA TYR A 80 -3.39 -19.63 9.56
C TYR A 80 -2.41 -18.69 8.84
N VAL A 81 -1.95 -19.03 7.63
CA VAL A 81 -1.05 -18.20 6.82
C VAL A 81 -1.87 -17.40 5.82
N GLY A 82 -1.74 -16.08 5.87
CA GLY A 82 -2.43 -15.17 4.96
C GLY A 82 -1.54 -14.59 3.87
N PRO A 83 -2.11 -13.76 2.98
CA PRO A 83 -1.39 -13.19 1.84
C PRO A 83 -0.27 -12.24 2.27
N GLN A 84 -0.42 -11.51 3.39
CA GLN A 84 0.65 -10.63 3.86
C GLN A 84 1.88 -11.44 4.28
N ASP A 85 1.70 -12.64 4.86
CA ASP A 85 2.81 -13.49 5.29
C ASP A 85 3.66 -13.93 4.09
N VAL A 86 2.99 -14.40 3.03
CA VAL A 86 3.64 -14.79 1.77
C VAL A 86 4.38 -13.59 1.15
N ALA A 87 3.73 -12.42 1.10
CA ALA A 87 4.34 -11.21 0.56
C ALA A 87 5.57 -10.78 1.35
N LEU A 88 5.50 -10.77 2.69
CA LEU A 88 6.62 -10.40 3.56
C LEU A 88 7.79 -11.37 3.43
N ALA A 89 7.52 -12.67 3.29
CA ALA A 89 8.57 -13.66 3.05
C ALA A 89 9.32 -13.39 1.73
N ILE A 90 8.59 -13.06 0.65
CA ILE A 90 9.20 -12.70 -0.64
C ILE A 90 10.00 -11.40 -0.51
N ILE A 91 9.43 -10.35 0.09
CA ILE A 91 10.09 -9.04 0.29
C ILE A 91 11.40 -9.22 1.08
N GLY A 92 11.36 -9.98 2.17
CA GLY A 92 12.54 -10.27 3.00
C GLY A 92 13.67 -10.93 2.23
N ALA A 93 13.33 -11.82 1.29
CA ALA A 93 14.31 -12.56 0.50
C ALA A 93 14.96 -11.73 -0.62
N VAL A 94 14.23 -10.77 -1.23
CA VAL A 94 14.65 -10.12 -2.49
C VAL A 94 14.96 -8.64 -2.38
N PHE A 95 14.53 -7.95 -1.32
CA PHE A 95 14.71 -6.51 -1.23
C PHE A 95 16.19 -6.13 -1.02
N LYS A 96 16.85 -6.73 -0.02
CA LYS A 96 18.21 -6.32 0.41
C LYS A 96 19.28 -6.51 -0.68
N ASN A 97 19.11 -7.49 -1.56
CA ASN A 97 20.03 -7.77 -2.65
C ASN A 97 19.57 -7.16 -4.00
N GLY A 98 18.44 -6.44 -4.02
CA GLY A 98 17.90 -5.80 -5.22
C GLY A 98 17.56 -6.76 -6.35
N TYR A 99 17.28 -8.04 -6.04
CA TYR A 99 17.20 -9.11 -7.05
C TYR A 99 16.19 -8.83 -8.17
N VAL A 100 15.06 -8.20 -7.82
CA VAL A 100 13.93 -7.90 -8.72
C VAL A 100 13.79 -6.41 -9.05
N LYS A 101 14.76 -5.57 -8.69
CA LYS A 101 14.68 -4.12 -8.91
C LYS A 101 14.45 -3.80 -10.40
N ASN A 102 13.39 -3.05 -10.70
CA ASN A 102 12.95 -2.68 -12.06
C ASN A 102 12.69 -3.87 -13.02
N LYS A 103 12.46 -5.06 -12.47
CA LYS A 103 12.09 -6.27 -13.24
C LYS A 103 10.60 -6.56 -13.10
N VAL A 104 10.07 -7.36 -14.02
CA VAL A 104 8.72 -7.93 -13.89
C VAL A 104 8.81 -9.23 -13.08
N MET A 105 7.94 -9.38 -12.08
CA MET A 105 7.77 -10.64 -11.35
C MET A 105 6.62 -11.44 -11.96
N GLU A 106 6.91 -12.59 -12.56
CA GLU A 106 5.88 -13.49 -13.10
C GLU A 106 5.62 -14.65 -12.14
N PHE A 107 4.43 -14.69 -11.53
CA PHE A 107 4.03 -15.74 -10.60
C PHE A 107 3.52 -16.97 -11.36
N VAL A 108 4.21 -18.09 -11.15
CA VAL A 108 4.01 -19.35 -11.88
C VAL A 108 4.07 -20.54 -10.94
N GLY A 109 3.70 -21.72 -11.42
CA GLY A 109 3.88 -22.99 -10.72
C GLY A 109 2.60 -23.53 -10.08
N PRO A 110 2.62 -24.80 -9.63
CA PRO A 110 1.43 -25.50 -9.18
C PRO A 110 0.78 -24.88 -7.92
N GLY A 111 1.55 -24.13 -7.12
CA GLY A 111 1.03 -23.44 -5.94
C GLY A 111 0.05 -22.32 -6.26
N VAL A 112 0.05 -21.75 -7.48
CA VAL A 112 -0.89 -20.71 -7.89
C VAL A 112 -2.34 -21.20 -7.77
N ALA A 113 -2.61 -22.43 -8.22
CA ALA A 113 -3.95 -23.03 -8.19
C ALA A 113 -4.48 -23.29 -6.76
N ALA A 114 -3.63 -23.20 -5.74
CA ALA A 114 -4.03 -23.34 -4.34
C ALA A 114 -4.51 -22.02 -3.70
N LEU A 115 -4.42 -20.90 -4.43
CA LEU A 115 -4.74 -19.55 -3.95
C LEU A 115 -5.99 -19.01 -4.63
N SER A 116 -6.90 -18.43 -3.86
CA SER A 116 -8.02 -17.66 -4.41
C SER A 116 -7.55 -16.39 -5.10
N THR A 117 -8.38 -15.81 -5.96
CA THR A 117 -8.05 -14.53 -6.61
C THR A 117 -7.89 -13.40 -5.59
N ASP A 118 -8.65 -13.38 -4.50
CA ASP A 118 -8.55 -12.35 -3.45
C ASP A 118 -7.20 -12.44 -2.70
N PHE A 119 -6.75 -13.66 -2.38
CA PHE A 119 -5.42 -13.91 -1.82
C PHE A 119 -4.31 -13.43 -2.76
N ARG A 120 -4.39 -13.81 -4.06
CA ARG A 120 -3.42 -13.37 -5.09
C ARG A 120 -3.37 -11.85 -5.18
N ASN A 121 -4.51 -11.17 -5.17
CA ASN A 121 -4.59 -9.71 -5.21
C ASN A 121 -3.89 -9.01 -4.01
N SER A 122 -3.98 -9.60 -2.82
CA SER A 122 -3.30 -9.10 -1.62
C SER A 122 -1.78 -9.34 -1.66
N VAL A 123 -1.31 -10.44 -2.26
CA VAL A 123 0.13 -10.64 -2.51
C VAL A 123 0.63 -9.70 -3.60
N ASP A 124 -0.11 -9.60 -4.70
CA ASP A 124 0.27 -8.85 -5.90
C ASP A 124 0.54 -7.38 -5.61
N VAL A 125 -0.26 -6.76 -4.74
CA VAL A 125 -0.08 -5.35 -4.37
C VAL A 125 1.20 -5.10 -3.60
N MET A 126 1.60 -6.04 -2.74
CA MET A 126 2.82 -5.95 -1.94
C MET A 126 4.10 -6.15 -2.76
N THR A 127 3.99 -6.59 -4.02
CA THR A 127 5.17 -6.73 -4.90
C THR A 127 5.85 -5.38 -5.14
N THR A 128 5.13 -4.26 -5.05
CA THR A 128 5.69 -2.91 -5.11
C THR A 128 6.83 -2.72 -4.11
N GLU A 129 6.71 -3.27 -2.90
CA GLU A 129 7.70 -3.17 -1.83
C GLU A 129 8.98 -4.01 -2.09
N THR A 130 9.01 -4.82 -3.15
CA THR A 130 10.23 -5.51 -3.62
C THR A 130 11.08 -4.67 -4.58
N THR A 131 10.58 -3.50 -5.00
CA THR A 131 11.13 -2.63 -6.07
C THR A 131 11.00 -3.18 -7.50
N CYS A 132 10.15 -4.18 -7.71
CA CYS A 132 9.78 -4.61 -9.06
C CYS A 132 9.07 -3.50 -9.85
N LEU A 133 9.20 -3.54 -11.18
CA LEU A 133 8.47 -2.67 -12.09
C LEU A 133 6.97 -2.98 -12.04
N SER A 134 6.64 -4.26 -12.16
CA SER A 134 5.28 -4.80 -12.20
C SER A 134 5.29 -6.28 -11.82
N SER A 135 4.10 -6.84 -11.65
CA SER A 135 3.86 -8.25 -11.48
C SER A 135 2.77 -8.74 -12.43
N VAL A 136 2.86 -10.00 -12.84
CA VAL A 136 1.86 -10.75 -13.62
C VAL A 136 1.76 -12.16 -13.09
N TRP A 137 0.62 -12.81 -13.28
CA TRP A 137 0.36 -14.14 -12.74
C TRP A 137 -0.14 -15.07 -13.83
N GLN A 138 0.14 -16.37 -13.69
CA GLN A 138 -0.64 -17.40 -14.35
C GLN A 138 -2.13 -17.21 -14.03
N THR A 139 -2.98 -17.22 -15.06
CA THR A 139 -4.43 -17.13 -14.90
C THR A 139 -5.09 -18.47 -15.21
N ASP A 140 -6.08 -18.81 -14.40
CA ASP A 140 -6.78 -20.08 -14.35
C ASP A 140 -8.30 -19.87 -14.17
N GLU A 141 -9.04 -20.96 -13.99
CA GLU A 141 -10.51 -20.91 -13.86
C GLU A 141 -10.97 -20.10 -12.64
N GLU A 142 -10.15 -20.04 -11.58
CA GLU A 142 -10.42 -19.21 -10.41
C GLU A 142 -10.47 -17.72 -10.77
N VAL A 143 -9.58 -17.24 -11.64
CA VAL A 143 -9.60 -15.86 -12.15
C VAL A 143 -10.80 -15.62 -13.06
N HIS A 144 -11.16 -16.60 -13.91
CA HIS A 144 -12.35 -16.53 -14.75
C HIS A 144 -13.62 -16.40 -13.90
N ASN A 145 -13.78 -17.25 -12.88
CA ASN A 145 -14.91 -17.22 -11.95
C ASN A 145 -14.99 -15.89 -11.19
N TRP A 146 -13.85 -15.37 -10.72
CA TRP A 146 -13.81 -14.08 -10.05
C TRP A 146 -14.26 -12.95 -10.98
N LEU A 147 -13.79 -12.92 -12.23
CA LEU A 147 -14.24 -11.93 -13.22
C LEU A 147 -15.72 -12.11 -13.56
N ALA A 148 -16.20 -13.34 -13.72
CA ALA A 148 -17.61 -13.66 -13.98
C ALA A 148 -18.54 -13.21 -12.85
N LEU A 149 -18.14 -13.40 -11.58
CA LEU A 149 -18.84 -12.87 -10.40
C LEU A 149 -19.04 -11.35 -10.49
N HIS A 150 -18.08 -10.64 -11.07
CA HIS A 150 -18.15 -9.19 -11.30
C HIS A 150 -18.87 -8.81 -12.61
N GLY A 151 -19.50 -9.77 -13.30
CA GLY A 151 -20.17 -9.56 -14.58
C GLY A 151 -19.20 -9.35 -15.76
N ARG A 152 -17.97 -9.83 -15.63
CA ARG A 152 -16.86 -9.56 -16.55
C ARG A 152 -16.13 -10.82 -17.01
N GLY A 153 -16.82 -11.96 -17.11
CA GLY A 153 -16.22 -13.22 -17.59
C GLY A 153 -15.56 -13.09 -18.98
N GLN A 154 -16.09 -12.21 -19.84
CA GLN A 154 -15.51 -11.89 -21.15
C GLN A 154 -14.15 -11.18 -21.10
N ASP A 155 -13.80 -10.56 -19.97
CA ASP A 155 -12.50 -9.93 -19.76
C ASP A 155 -11.41 -10.96 -19.38
N TYR A 156 -11.76 -12.24 -19.21
CA TYR A 156 -10.80 -13.30 -18.93
C TYR A 156 -9.97 -13.65 -20.16
N CYS A 157 -8.67 -13.82 -19.95
CA CYS A 157 -7.76 -14.45 -20.89
C CYS A 157 -6.89 -15.42 -20.11
N GLN A 158 -6.73 -16.64 -20.61
CA GLN A 158 -5.78 -17.58 -20.05
C GLN A 158 -4.35 -17.13 -20.41
N LEU A 159 -3.52 -16.90 -19.40
CA LEU A 159 -2.14 -16.46 -19.52
C LEU A 159 -1.28 -17.49 -18.79
N ASN A 160 -0.45 -18.19 -19.56
CA ASN A 160 0.51 -19.14 -19.05
C ASN A 160 1.85 -18.93 -19.75
N PRO A 161 2.98 -19.16 -19.04
CA PRO A 161 4.28 -19.26 -19.67
C PRO A 161 4.23 -20.27 -20.81
N GLN A 162 4.84 -19.92 -21.94
CA GLN A 162 5.01 -20.84 -23.04
C GLN A 162 5.94 -22.00 -22.62
N PRO A 163 5.81 -23.18 -23.24
CA PRO A 163 6.80 -24.24 -23.08
C PRO A 163 8.21 -23.71 -23.36
N MET A 164 9.16 -23.97 -22.45
CA MET A 164 10.54 -23.48 -22.52
C MET A 164 10.70 -21.95 -22.45
N ALA A 165 9.78 -21.25 -21.77
CA ALA A 165 10.00 -19.85 -21.41
C ALA A 165 11.28 -19.69 -20.58
N TYR A 166 12.14 -18.75 -20.98
CA TYR A 166 13.37 -18.40 -20.27
C TYR A 166 13.13 -17.18 -19.39
N TYR A 167 13.65 -17.24 -18.17
CA TYR A 167 13.59 -16.16 -17.19
C TYR A 167 14.99 -15.65 -16.86
N ASP A 168 15.11 -14.36 -16.57
CA ASP A 168 16.34 -13.73 -16.10
C ASP A 168 16.71 -14.15 -14.66
N GLY A 169 15.76 -14.76 -13.95
CA GLY A 169 15.96 -15.27 -12.61
C GLY A 169 14.76 -16.08 -12.11
N CYS A 170 14.91 -16.73 -10.97
CA CYS A 170 13.83 -17.50 -10.35
C CYS A 170 13.89 -17.36 -8.83
N ILE A 171 12.74 -17.08 -8.22
CA ILE A 171 12.49 -17.15 -6.79
C ILE A 171 11.62 -18.39 -6.57
N SER A 172 12.12 -19.37 -5.83
CA SER A 172 11.33 -20.56 -5.46
C SER A 172 10.65 -20.33 -4.11
N VAL A 173 9.34 -20.51 -4.05
CA VAL A 173 8.55 -20.32 -2.82
C VAL A 173 7.72 -21.58 -2.56
N ASP A 174 8.04 -22.29 -1.47
CA ASP A 174 7.15 -23.32 -0.93
C ASP A 174 6.17 -22.68 0.04
N LEU A 175 4.92 -22.56 -0.41
CA LEU A 175 3.83 -21.95 0.37
C LEU A 175 3.55 -22.71 1.67
N SER A 176 3.88 -24.00 1.74
CA SER A 176 3.67 -24.85 2.92
C SER A 176 4.69 -24.57 4.02
N ALA A 177 5.83 -23.98 3.67
CA ALA A 177 6.90 -23.64 4.60
C ALA A 177 6.74 -22.24 5.20
N ILE A 178 5.87 -21.39 4.62
CA ILE A 178 5.60 -20.05 5.13
C ILE A 178 4.90 -20.15 6.48
N LYS A 179 5.34 -19.32 7.43
CA LYS A 179 4.71 -19.15 8.75
C LYS A 179 4.14 -17.74 8.89
N PRO A 180 3.33 -17.46 9.93
CA PRO A 180 2.93 -16.10 10.25
C PRO A 180 4.14 -15.15 10.39
N MET A 181 4.13 -14.05 9.65
CA MET A 181 5.22 -13.09 9.54
C MET A 181 4.83 -11.72 10.12
N ILE A 182 5.85 -10.96 10.51
CA ILE A 182 5.73 -9.56 10.92
C ILE A 182 6.90 -8.77 10.32
N ALA A 183 6.61 -7.61 9.71
CA ALA A 183 7.63 -6.64 9.32
C ALA A 183 7.69 -5.54 10.37
N LEU A 184 8.76 -5.49 11.14
CA LEU A 184 8.96 -4.45 12.15
C LEU A 184 9.32 -3.10 11.50
N PRO A 185 9.19 -1.97 12.22
CA PRO A 185 9.66 -0.69 11.72
C PRO A 185 11.15 -0.74 11.32
N PHE A 186 11.65 0.09 10.42
CA PHE A 186 10.96 1.14 9.67
C PHE A 186 10.93 0.87 8.17
N HIS A 187 10.89 -0.42 7.77
CA HIS A 187 10.85 -0.82 6.38
C HIS A 187 10.09 -2.14 6.21
N PRO A 188 9.29 -2.33 5.14
CA PRO A 188 8.58 -3.59 4.88
C PRO A 188 9.47 -4.84 4.74
N SER A 189 10.79 -4.66 4.62
CA SER A 189 11.77 -5.74 4.48
C SER A 189 12.43 -6.14 5.80
N ASN A 190 12.12 -5.45 6.91
CA ASN A 190 12.58 -5.82 8.24
C ASN A 190 11.67 -6.93 8.83
N VAL A 191 11.69 -8.10 8.18
CA VAL A 191 10.73 -9.18 8.41
C VAL A 191 11.26 -10.26 9.36
N TYR A 192 10.35 -10.80 10.15
CA TYR A 192 10.58 -11.91 11.07
C TYR A 192 9.40 -12.87 11.01
N GLU A 193 9.64 -14.17 11.22
CA GLU A 193 8.57 -15.06 11.68
C GLU A 193 8.13 -14.59 13.08
N ILE A 194 6.82 -14.60 13.38
CA ILE A 194 6.31 -14.15 14.69
C ILE A 194 6.93 -14.98 15.83
N ASP A 195 7.14 -16.29 15.62
CA ASP A 195 7.77 -17.15 16.61
C ASP A 195 9.23 -16.76 16.88
N THR A 196 9.98 -16.41 15.82
CA THR A 196 11.36 -15.90 15.97
C THR A 196 11.39 -14.60 16.74
N LEU A 197 10.44 -13.69 16.48
CA LEU A 197 10.31 -12.45 17.25
C LEU A 197 10.02 -12.76 18.73
N ASN A 198 9.06 -13.64 19.02
CA ASN A 198 8.71 -13.99 20.40
C ASN A 198 9.90 -14.64 21.16
N GLN A 199 10.70 -15.47 20.49
CA GLN A 199 11.87 -16.13 21.10
C GLN A 199 13.01 -15.16 21.41
N ASN A 200 13.16 -14.08 20.64
CA ASN A 200 14.26 -13.13 20.74
C ASN A 200 13.77 -11.70 21.02
N LEU A 201 12.64 -11.59 21.76
CA LEU A 201 11.83 -10.39 21.82
C LEU A 201 12.60 -9.15 22.27
N THR A 202 13.31 -9.26 23.39
CA THR A 202 14.05 -8.13 23.97
C THR A 202 15.15 -7.62 23.03
N ASP A 203 15.90 -8.54 22.42
CA ASP A 203 17.04 -8.18 21.57
C ASP A 203 16.56 -7.50 20.28
N ILE A 204 15.56 -8.07 19.61
CA ILE A 204 15.01 -7.50 18.38
C ILE A 204 14.37 -6.14 18.66
N LEU A 205 13.56 -6.00 19.72
CA LEU A 205 12.94 -4.71 20.06
C LEU A 205 13.99 -3.63 20.40
N ARG A 206 15.09 -4.03 21.04
CA ARG A 206 16.21 -3.13 21.34
C ARG A 206 16.88 -2.61 20.07
N GLU A 207 17.07 -3.44 19.06
CA GLU A 207 17.59 -3.01 17.76
C GLU A 207 16.67 -1.99 17.09
N ILE A 208 15.35 -2.18 17.17
CA ILE A 208 14.39 -1.20 16.63
C ILE A 208 14.44 0.13 17.40
N GLU A 209 14.58 0.09 18.74
CA GLU A 209 14.76 1.32 19.54
C GLU A 209 16.02 2.10 19.10
N ILE A 210 17.14 1.41 18.87
CA ILE A 210 18.39 2.04 18.39
C ILE A 210 18.18 2.70 17.01
N GLU A 211 17.55 2.00 16.08
CA GLU A 211 17.26 2.58 14.76
C GLU A 211 16.26 3.74 14.88
N SER A 212 15.32 3.70 15.83
CA SER A 212 14.38 4.78 16.07
C SER A 212 15.06 6.08 16.51
N GLU A 213 16.12 5.99 17.31
CA GLU A 213 16.91 7.15 17.74
C GLU A 213 17.62 7.80 16.55
N ARG A 214 18.13 6.98 15.62
CA ARG A 214 18.74 7.45 14.37
C ARG A 214 17.72 8.16 13.49
N VAL A 215 16.55 7.55 13.28
CA VAL A 215 15.44 8.09 12.48
C VAL A 215 14.88 9.39 13.08
N ALA A 216 14.78 9.48 14.41
CA ALA A 216 14.25 10.65 15.09
C ALA A 216 15.25 11.82 15.17
N HIS A 217 16.54 11.58 14.87
CA HIS A 217 17.63 12.54 15.07
C HIS A 217 17.62 13.17 16.48
N GLY A 218 17.30 12.37 17.50
CA GLY A 218 17.18 12.81 18.89
C GLY A 218 16.00 13.74 19.22
N LYS A 219 15.07 13.97 18.28
CA LYS A 219 13.93 14.88 18.47
C LYS A 219 12.71 14.23 19.11
N ALA A 220 12.58 12.91 19.00
CA ALA A 220 11.49 12.14 19.58
C ALA A 220 12.00 10.81 20.12
N LYS A 221 11.25 10.19 21.03
CA LYS A 221 11.59 8.91 21.66
C LYS A 221 10.51 7.88 21.36
N LEU A 222 10.96 6.69 21.02
CA LEU A 222 10.14 5.47 20.96
C LEU A 222 10.79 4.45 21.90
N SER A 223 10.00 3.87 22.79
CA SER A 223 10.38 2.65 23.52
C SER A 223 9.43 1.54 23.12
N LEU A 224 9.96 0.38 22.81
CA LEU A 224 9.19 -0.83 22.54
C LEU A 224 9.29 -1.83 23.69
N LEU A 225 10.39 -1.78 24.46
CA LEU A 225 10.58 -2.64 25.62
C LEU A 225 9.61 -2.32 26.76
N ASP A 226 9.12 -1.08 26.87
CA ASP A 226 8.08 -0.69 27.83
C ASP A 226 6.71 -1.33 27.56
N LYS A 227 6.53 -1.95 26.38
CA LYS A 227 5.33 -2.69 25.97
C LYS A 227 5.44 -4.19 26.22
N VAL A 228 6.58 -4.66 26.70
CA VAL A 228 6.75 -6.06 27.07
C VAL A 228 6.17 -6.26 28.46
N GLU A 229 5.03 -6.94 28.53
CA GLU A 229 4.33 -7.27 29.76
C GLU A 229 4.30 -8.79 29.89
N ASN A 230 4.73 -9.33 31.05
CA ASN A 230 4.76 -10.78 31.31
C ASN A 230 5.48 -11.59 30.21
N GLY A 231 6.56 -11.02 29.63
CA GLY A 231 7.34 -11.66 28.57
C GLY A 231 6.67 -11.64 27.19
N ARG A 232 5.56 -10.93 27.01
CA ARG A 232 4.84 -10.81 25.73
C ARG A 232 4.75 -9.35 25.31
N LEU A 233 4.84 -9.10 24.00
CA LEU A 233 4.66 -7.76 23.45
C LEU A 233 3.17 -7.39 23.42
N LYS A 234 2.80 -6.31 24.10
CA LYS A 234 1.45 -5.73 24.03
C LYS A 234 1.42 -4.56 23.06
N VAL A 235 0.60 -4.64 22.02
CA VAL A 235 0.43 -3.58 21.03
C VAL A 235 -0.76 -2.69 21.39
N GLN A 236 -0.81 -1.47 20.84
CA GLN A 236 -1.87 -0.50 21.19
C GLN A 236 -2.90 -0.31 20.06
N GLN A 237 -2.58 -0.71 18.84
CA GLN A 237 -3.47 -0.49 17.70
C GLN A 237 -3.34 -1.60 16.64
N GLY A 238 -4.46 -2.22 16.27
CA GLY A 238 -4.59 -3.08 15.10
C GLY A 238 -5.34 -2.37 13.97
N ILE A 239 -4.86 -2.51 12.73
CA ILE A 239 -5.52 -1.97 11.55
C ILE A 239 -5.56 -3.02 10.44
N ILE A 240 -6.74 -3.27 9.87
CA ILE A 240 -6.91 -4.07 8.66
C ILE A 240 -7.46 -3.13 7.58
N ALA A 241 -6.65 -2.75 6.59
CA ALA A 241 -7.02 -1.66 5.69
C ALA A 241 -6.34 -1.68 4.32
N GLY A 242 -6.79 -0.77 3.46
CA GLY A 242 -6.19 -0.52 2.16
C GLY A 242 -6.43 -1.65 1.16
N CYS A 243 -5.69 -1.58 0.05
CA CYS A 243 -5.77 -2.53 -1.07
C CYS A 243 -5.10 -3.89 -0.82
N SER A 244 -4.36 -4.04 0.28
CA SER A 244 -3.80 -5.32 0.72
C SER A 244 -4.68 -6.00 1.77
N GLY A 245 -5.01 -5.30 2.86
CA GLY A 245 -5.71 -5.90 4.00
C GLY A 245 -7.23 -5.80 3.98
N GLY A 246 -7.81 -4.78 3.32
CA GLY A 246 -9.25 -4.52 3.36
C GLY A 246 -10.11 -5.46 2.50
N ASN A 247 -9.48 -6.42 1.83
CA ASN A 247 -10.14 -7.36 0.94
C ASN A 247 -11.07 -8.33 1.68
N TYR A 248 -12.03 -8.92 0.97
CA TYR A 248 -13.14 -9.66 1.57
C TYR A 248 -12.66 -10.83 2.44
N GLU A 249 -11.75 -11.67 1.93
CA GLU A 249 -11.28 -12.85 2.68
C GLU A 249 -10.54 -12.48 3.96
N ASN A 250 -9.76 -11.40 3.92
CA ASN A 250 -9.01 -10.92 5.08
C ASN A 250 -9.95 -10.42 6.19
N VAL A 251 -11.03 -9.72 5.82
CA VAL A 251 -12.03 -9.25 6.80
C VAL A 251 -12.85 -10.42 7.36
N ILE A 252 -13.19 -11.41 6.53
CA ILE A 252 -13.84 -12.65 6.99
C ILE A 252 -12.94 -13.41 7.98
N ALA A 253 -11.67 -13.59 7.65
CA ALA A 253 -10.72 -14.26 8.54
C ALA A 253 -10.62 -13.55 9.90
N ALA A 254 -10.57 -12.21 9.89
CA ALA A 254 -10.57 -11.43 11.12
C ALA A 254 -11.87 -11.62 11.93
N ALA A 255 -13.02 -11.63 11.27
CA ALA A 255 -14.29 -11.86 11.94
C ALA A 255 -14.44 -13.27 12.52
N ASN A 256 -13.90 -14.30 11.86
CA ASN A 256 -13.93 -15.66 12.39
C ASN A 256 -13.17 -15.79 13.71
N ALA A 257 -11.99 -15.16 13.82
CA ALA A 257 -11.22 -15.15 15.05
C ALA A 257 -11.89 -14.32 16.17
N LEU A 258 -12.68 -13.32 15.81
CA LEU A 258 -13.29 -12.37 16.75
C LEU A 258 -14.75 -12.69 17.10
N ARG A 259 -15.41 -13.60 16.39
CA ARG A 259 -16.81 -13.95 16.63
C ARG A 259 -17.00 -14.47 18.06
N GLY A 260 -17.81 -13.75 18.82
CA GLY A 260 -18.08 -14.06 20.24
C GLY A 260 -16.91 -13.79 21.19
N GLN A 261 -15.82 -13.19 20.70
CA GLN A 261 -14.68 -12.76 21.51
C GLN A 261 -14.80 -11.27 21.87
N SER A 262 -13.86 -10.77 22.68
CA SER A 262 -13.71 -9.34 22.99
C SER A 262 -12.28 -8.91 22.74
N CYS A 263 -12.10 -7.77 22.07
CA CYS A 263 -10.79 -7.13 21.92
C CYS A 263 -10.25 -6.52 23.23
N GLY A 264 -11.02 -6.61 24.32
CA GLY A 264 -10.75 -5.91 25.57
C GLY A 264 -11.29 -4.48 25.56
N ASN A 265 -11.13 -3.78 26.69
CA ASN A 265 -11.59 -2.40 26.91
C ASN A 265 -10.49 -1.51 27.50
N ASP A 266 -9.23 -1.91 27.33
CA ASP A 266 -8.03 -1.18 27.74
C ASP A 266 -7.45 -0.42 26.51
N THR A 267 -6.13 -0.29 26.44
CA THR A 267 -5.42 0.58 25.49
C THR A 267 -5.48 0.09 24.04
N PHE A 268 -5.71 -1.21 23.81
CA PHE A 268 -5.76 -1.77 22.46
C PHE A 268 -7.02 -1.33 21.69
N SER A 269 -6.85 -0.91 20.44
CA SER A 269 -7.96 -0.59 19.53
C SER A 269 -7.79 -1.31 18.20
N LEU A 270 -8.89 -1.78 17.60
CA LEU A 270 -8.90 -2.40 16.27
C LEU A 270 -9.81 -1.59 15.34
N ALA A 271 -9.29 -1.23 14.16
CA ALA A 271 -10.10 -0.67 13.08
C ALA A 271 -10.01 -1.51 11.81
N VAL A 272 -11.15 -1.70 11.15
CA VAL A 272 -11.27 -2.47 9.92
C VAL A 272 -11.85 -1.58 8.82
N TYR A 273 -11.14 -1.49 7.70
CA TYR A 273 -11.51 -0.73 6.52
C TYR A 273 -11.78 -1.69 5.36
N PRO A 274 -13.05 -2.01 5.05
CA PRO A 274 -13.38 -2.73 3.83
C PRO A 274 -12.84 -2.01 2.59
N SER A 275 -12.35 -2.75 1.60
CA SER A 275 -11.67 -2.16 0.43
C SER A 275 -12.63 -1.46 -0.55
N SER A 276 -13.92 -1.80 -0.53
CA SER A 276 -14.96 -1.18 -1.36
C SER A 276 -16.35 -1.22 -0.68
N GLN A 277 -17.28 -0.37 -1.16
CA GLN A 277 -18.68 -0.43 -0.74
C GLN A 277 -19.38 -1.76 -1.10
N PRO A 278 -19.16 -2.38 -2.28
CA PRO A 278 -19.62 -3.74 -2.54
C PRO A 278 -19.15 -4.77 -1.51
N VAL A 279 -17.84 -4.78 -1.17
CA VAL A 279 -17.29 -5.66 -0.13
C VAL A 279 -17.96 -5.37 1.22
N PHE A 280 -18.05 -4.09 1.61
CA PHE A 280 -18.68 -3.70 2.87
C PHE A 280 -20.15 -4.13 2.94
N MET A 281 -20.91 -3.95 1.86
CA MET A 281 -22.32 -4.29 1.80
C MET A 281 -22.56 -5.80 1.95
N ASP A 282 -21.73 -6.64 1.33
CA ASP A 282 -21.84 -8.09 1.46
C ASP A 282 -21.47 -8.56 2.88
N LEU A 283 -20.40 -8.02 3.47
CA LEU A 283 -20.03 -8.25 4.87
C LEU A 283 -21.19 -7.86 5.82
N ALA A 284 -21.87 -6.75 5.56
CA ALA A 284 -23.02 -6.32 6.35
C ALA A 284 -24.22 -7.27 6.21
N LYS A 285 -24.56 -7.69 4.98
CA LYS A 285 -25.66 -8.65 4.72
C LYS A 285 -25.45 -10.00 5.43
N LYS A 286 -24.20 -10.40 5.64
CA LYS A 286 -23.82 -11.67 6.31
C LYS A 286 -23.65 -11.55 7.83
N GLY A 287 -23.87 -10.38 8.42
CA GLY A 287 -23.69 -10.17 9.86
C GLY A 287 -22.22 -10.08 10.30
N VAL A 288 -21.25 -10.12 9.38
CA VAL A 288 -19.81 -10.03 9.69
C VAL A 288 -19.47 -8.70 10.34
N VAL A 289 -20.11 -7.62 9.91
CA VAL A 289 -20.00 -6.29 10.52
C VAL A 289 -20.47 -6.32 11.98
N ALA A 290 -21.53 -7.06 12.28
CA ALA A 290 -22.04 -7.20 13.65
C ALA A 290 -21.10 -8.04 14.52
N ASP A 291 -20.51 -9.12 13.99
CA ASP A 291 -19.49 -9.93 14.68
C ASP A 291 -18.30 -9.06 15.10
N LEU A 292 -17.77 -8.27 14.17
CA LEU A 292 -16.62 -7.38 14.42
C LEU A 292 -16.94 -6.27 15.42
N ILE A 293 -18.08 -5.60 15.28
CA ILE A 293 -18.52 -4.56 16.24
C ILE A 293 -18.76 -5.17 17.62
N GLY A 294 -19.36 -6.37 17.67
CA GLY A 294 -19.60 -7.10 18.92
C GLY A 294 -18.32 -7.41 19.68
N ALA A 295 -17.22 -7.67 18.96
CA ALA A 295 -15.89 -7.84 19.54
C ALA A 295 -15.22 -6.53 19.98
N GLY A 296 -15.78 -5.36 19.63
CA GLY A 296 -15.21 -4.05 19.93
C GLY A 296 -14.37 -3.44 18.80
N ALA A 297 -14.37 -4.03 17.60
CA ALA A 297 -13.71 -3.45 16.44
C ALA A 297 -14.50 -2.27 15.85
N ILE A 298 -13.77 -1.28 15.33
CA ILE A 298 -14.36 -0.10 14.72
C ILE A 298 -14.38 -0.27 13.20
N ILE A 299 -15.58 -0.38 12.61
CA ILE A 299 -15.73 -0.46 11.17
C ILE A 299 -15.66 0.93 10.55
N ARG A 300 -14.79 1.08 9.56
CA ARG A 300 -14.52 2.32 8.84
C ARG A 300 -15.08 2.25 7.42
N THR A 301 -15.10 3.39 6.75
CA THR A 301 -15.58 3.49 5.37
C THR A 301 -14.54 2.98 4.37
N ALA A 302 -14.96 2.71 3.14
CA ALA A 302 -14.08 2.19 2.08
C ALA A 302 -13.09 3.24 1.57
N PHE A 303 -11.96 3.36 2.27
CA PHE A 303 -10.93 4.38 2.08
C PHE A 303 -9.56 3.82 2.48
N CYS A 304 -8.47 4.32 1.88
CA CYS A 304 -7.12 3.90 2.23
C CYS A 304 -6.76 4.19 3.70
N GLY A 305 -7.27 5.31 4.22
CA GLY A 305 -7.09 5.74 5.59
C GLY A 305 -5.64 5.65 6.09
N PRO A 306 -5.39 4.92 7.19
CA PRO A 306 -4.09 4.89 7.86
C PRO A 306 -2.94 4.33 7.01
N CYS A 307 -3.22 3.69 5.87
CA CYS A 307 -2.21 3.20 4.92
C CYS A 307 -1.29 4.32 4.37
N PHE A 308 -1.77 5.56 4.33
CA PHE A 308 -0.96 6.72 3.94
C PHE A 308 -0.85 7.82 5.00
N GLY A 309 -1.21 7.48 6.25
CA GLY A 309 -1.09 8.39 7.39
C GLY A 309 -2.27 9.34 7.58
N ALA A 310 -3.44 9.03 7.03
CA ALA A 310 -4.67 9.79 7.25
C ALA A 310 -5.69 8.98 8.07
N GLY A 311 -6.35 9.60 9.05
CA GLY A 311 -7.34 8.91 9.89
C GLY A 311 -6.73 8.35 11.17
N ASP A 312 -6.76 7.02 11.35
CA ASP A 312 -6.36 6.34 12.59
C ASP A 312 -4.82 6.35 12.82
N THR A 313 -4.26 7.53 13.12
CA THR A 313 -2.86 7.70 13.56
C THR A 313 -2.65 7.05 14.93
N PRO A 314 -1.52 6.35 15.18
CA PRO A 314 -1.26 5.73 16.48
C PRO A 314 -1.00 6.79 17.56
N ILE A 315 -1.15 6.39 18.83
CA ILE A 315 -0.73 7.23 19.95
C ILE A 315 0.79 7.45 19.94
N ASN A 316 1.24 8.56 20.54
CA ASN A 316 2.67 8.78 20.77
C ASN A 316 3.28 7.65 21.60
N ASN A 317 4.49 7.23 21.26
CA ASN A 317 5.16 6.07 21.84
C ASN A 317 4.31 4.78 21.71
N GLY A 318 3.41 4.67 20.73
CA GLY A 318 2.59 3.49 20.49
C GLY A 318 3.16 2.59 19.40
N LEU A 319 2.85 1.29 19.48
CA LEU A 319 3.08 0.31 18.42
C LEU A 319 1.75 -0.10 17.80
N SER A 320 1.65 0.07 16.48
CA SER A 320 0.51 -0.37 15.66
C SER A 320 0.90 -1.55 14.77
N ILE A 321 0.08 -2.60 14.76
CA ILE A 321 0.16 -3.71 13.80
C ILE A 321 -0.86 -3.48 12.68
N ARG A 322 -0.43 -3.55 11.42
CA ARG A 322 -1.26 -3.16 10.28
C ARG A 322 -1.15 -4.13 9.11
N HIS A 323 -2.29 -4.59 8.60
CA HIS A 323 -2.35 -5.23 7.29
C HIS A 323 -2.49 -4.11 6.25
N THR A 324 -1.35 -3.51 5.93
CA THR A 324 -1.17 -2.43 4.96
C THR A 324 0.17 -2.62 4.26
N THR A 325 0.54 -1.74 3.32
CA THR A 325 1.73 -1.95 2.49
C THR A 325 3.03 -1.36 3.03
N ARG A 326 2.97 -0.29 3.84
CA ARG A 326 4.16 0.49 4.22
C ARG A 326 4.20 0.85 5.69
N ASN A 327 5.39 0.76 6.28
CA ASN A 327 5.70 1.15 7.66
C ASN A 327 6.97 2.04 7.75
N PHE A 328 7.23 2.82 6.71
CA PHE A 328 8.30 3.81 6.69
C PHE A 328 8.14 4.85 7.82
N PRO A 329 9.24 5.50 8.27
CA PRO A 329 9.14 6.54 9.28
C PRO A 329 8.15 7.64 8.89
N ASN A 330 7.32 8.07 9.85
CA ASN A 330 6.34 9.16 9.71
C ASN A 330 5.19 8.87 8.72
N ARG A 331 5.16 7.68 8.11
CA ARG A 331 4.09 7.28 7.19
C ARG A 331 2.76 7.16 7.91
N GLU A 332 2.79 6.82 9.19
CA GLU A 332 1.65 6.61 10.05
C GLU A 332 1.02 7.91 10.58
N GLY A 333 1.71 9.04 10.41
CA GLY A 333 1.23 10.38 10.75
C GLY A 333 1.94 11.05 11.93
N SER A 334 2.95 10.40 12.53
CA SER A 334 3.74 11.02 13.61
C SER A 334 4.61 12.18 13.11
N LYS A 335 4.95 13.09 14.04
CA LYS A 335 5.74 14.30 13.77
C LYS A 335 6.94 14.38 14.71
N PRO A 336 8.08 13.73 14.38
CA PRO A 336 9.25 13.72 15.25
C PRO A 336 9.81 15.11 15.55
N ALA A 337 9.65 16.06 14.62
CA ALA A 337 10.02 17.46 14.84
C ALA A 337 9.29 18.12 16.03
N ASN A 338 8.13 17.58 16.42
CA ASN A 338 7.32 18.04 17.56
C ASN A 338 7.43 17.09 18.76
N GLY A 339 8.44 16.21 18.79
CA GLY A 339 8.61 15.24 19.88
C GLY A 339 7.65 14.05 19.83
N GLN A 340 6.96 13.83 18.71
CA GLN A 340 6.01 12.73 18.56
C GLN A 340 6.56 11.63 17.64
N MET A 341 6.55 10.39 18.12
CA MET A 341 6.94 9.23 17.33
C MET A 341 6.09 8.02 17.68
N SER A 342 5.75 7.23 16.66
CA SER A 342 5.07 5.95 16.80
C SER A 342 5.70 4.93 15.87
N ALA A 343 5.38 3.65 16.11
CA ALA A 343 5.87 2.55 15.31
C ALA A 343 4.74 1.82 14.61
N VAL A 344 5.01 1.35 13.39
CA VAL A 344 4.12 0.46 12.66
C VAL A 344 4.86 -0.83 12.30
N ALA A 345 4.24 -1.95 12.62
CA ALA A 345 4.63 -3.25 12.10
C ALA A 345 3.58 -3.74 11.08
N LEU A 346 4.01 -4.36 9.99
CA LEU A 346 3.13 -4.95 9.00
C LEU A 346 2.87 -6.41 9.33
N MET A 347 1.62 -6.84 9.28
CA MET A 347 1.23 -8.20 9.68
C MET A 347 -0.09 -8.60 9.00
N ASP A 348 -0.30 -9.91 8.78
CA ASP A 348 -1.54 -10.40 8.18
C ASP A 348 -2.77 -10.15 9.06
N ALA A 349 -3.94 -10.06 8.43
CA ALA A 349 -5.21 -9.85 9.12
C ALA A 349 -5.51 -10.95 10.14
N ARG A 350 -5.09 -12.19 9.87
CA ARG A 350 -5.24 -13.33 10.78
C ARG A 350 -4.52 -13.12 12.10
N SER A 351 -3.21 -12.81 12.04
CA SER A 351 -2.41 -12.57 13.25
C SER A 351 -2.82 -11.28 13.96
N ILE A 352 -3.33 -10.27 13.22
CA ILE A 352 -3.90 -9.06 13.84
C ILE A 352 -5.16 -9.40 14.62
N ALA A 353 -6.03 -10.22 14.05
CA ALA A 353 -7.26 -10.65 14.72
C ALA A 353 -6.97 -11.58 15.91
N ALA A 354 -5.99 -12.48 15.80
CA ALA A 354 -5.53 -13.30 16.93
C ALA A 354 -4.98 -12.41 18.07
N THR A 355 -4.16 -11.42 17.74
CA THR A 355 -3.65 -10.43 18.69
C THR A 355 -4.79 -9.63 19.34
N ALA A 356 -5.80 -9.25 18.55
CA ALA A 356 -6.98 -8.54 19.04
C ALA A 356 -7.82 -9.41 19.99
N ALA A 357 -8.11 -10.66 19.63
CA ALA A 357 -8.84 -11.61 20.47
C ALA A 357 -8.15 -11.87 21.82
N ASN A 358 -6.83 -11.67 21.86
CA ASN A 358 -6.01 -11.79 23.05
C ASN A 358 -5.66 -10.43 23.69
N GLY A 359 -6.54 -9.43 23.58
CA GLY A 359 -6.42 -8.16 24.31
C GLY A 359 -5.21 -7.29 23.91
N GLY A 360 -4.69 -7.46 22.70
CA GLY A 360 -3.54 -6.72 22.18
C GLY A 360 -2.18 -7.38 22.48
N TYR A 361 -2.12 -8.56 23.09
CA TYR A 361 -0.86 -9.31 23.19
C TYR A 361 -0.54 -9.96 21.84
N LEU A 362 0.66 -9.70 21.30
CA LEU A 362 1.12 -10.28 20.03
C LEU A 362 0.90 -11.80 20.06
N THR A 363 0.12 -12.27 19.10
CA THR A 363 -0.36 -13.65 19.02
C THR A 363 -0.30 -14.10 17.58
N SER A 364 0.33 -15.25 17.34
CA SER A 364 0.46 -15.85 16.01
C SER A 364 -0.89 -16.42 15.58
N ALA A 365 -1.28 -16.26 14.31
CA ALA A 365 -2.49 -16.88 13.78
C ALA A 365 -2.51 -18.42 13.95
N SER A 366 -1.33 -19.05 14.02
CA SER A 366 -1.20 -20.50 14.23
C SER A 366 -1.69 -20.99 15.61
N GLU A 367 -1.92 -20.08 16.55
CA GLU A 367 -2.46 -20.40 17.87
C GLU A 367 -3.99 -20.58 17.86
N LEU A 368 -4.67 -20.28 16.75
CA LEU A 368 -6.11 -20.43 16.57
C LEU A 368 -6.45 -21.39 15.43
N ASP A 369 -7.60 -22.04 15.53
CA ASP A 369 -8.11 -23.00 14.54
C ASP A 369 -9.52 -22.57 14.05
N CYS A 370 -9.58 -21.41 13.39
CA CYS A 370 -10.86 -20.78 12.98
C CYS A 370 -10.85 -20.23 11.55
N TRP A 371 -9.90 -20.66 10.72
CA TRP A 371 -9.57 -19.99 9.47
C TRP A 371 -10.26 -20.55 8.23
N ASP A 372 -10.78 -21.78 8.30
CA ASP A 372 -11.25 -22.52 7.11
C ASP A 372 -12.60 -22.03 6.55
N ASN A 373 -13.43 -21.39 7.38
CA ASN A 373 -14.77 -20.98 6.97
C ASN A 373 -14.76 -19.61 6.27
N VAL A 374 -14.65 -19.59 4.95
CA VAL A 374 -14.77 -18.37 4.14
C VAL A 374 -16.04 -18.44 3.29
N PRO A 375 -17.15 -17.79 3.69
CA PRO A 375 -18.38 -17.77 2.91
C PRO A 375 -18.16 -17.12 1.54
N GLU A 376 -18.75 -17.66 0.48
CA GLU A 376 -18.63 -17.14 -0.89
C GLU A 376 -18.98 -15.64 -0.97
N TYR A 377 -18.15 -14.84 -1.62
CA TYR A 377 -18.40 -13.42 -1.84
C TYR A 377 -19.55 -13.21 -2.84
N ALA A 378 -20.52 -12.35 -2.50
CA ALA A 378 -21.60 -11.97 -3.41
C ALA A 378 -21.44 -10.50 -3.85
N PHE A 379 -20.81 -10.31 -5.01
CA PHE A 379 -20.64 -8.97 -5.57
C PHE A 379 -21.98 -8.35 -5.98
N ASP A 380 -22.22 -7.13 -5.50
CA ASP A 380 -23.39 -6.34 -5.87
C ASP A 380 -22.93 -4.92 -6.24
N VAL A 381 -23.03 -4.63 -7.54
CA VAL A 381 -22.56 -3.41 -8.19
C VAL A 381 -23.39 -2.16 -7.85
N THR A 382 -24.51 -2.31 -7.14
CA THR A 382 -25.46 -1.23 -6.84
C THR A 382 -24.80 0.02 -6.22
N PRO A 383 -23.89 -0.08 -5.23
CA PRO A 383 -23.24 1.10 -4.67
C PRO A 383 -22.46 1.90 -5.71
N TYR A 384 -21.83 1.22 -6.68
CA TYR A 384 -21.12 1.87 -7.77
C TYR A 384 -22.07 2.52 -8.76
N LYS A 385 -23.12 1.81 -9.21
CA LYS A 385 -24.13 2.38 -10.11
C LYS A 385 -24.77 3.66 -9.56
N ASN A 386 -24.98 3.71 -8.25
CA ASN A 386 -25.65 4.84 -7.61
C ASN A 386 -24.73 6.05 -7.36
N ARG A 387 -23.41 5.87 -7.33
CA ARG A 387 -22.47 6.92 -6.88
C ARG A 387 -21.31 7.23 -7.83
N VAL A 388 -20.86 6.29 -8.63
CA VAL A 388 -19.74 6.50 -9.56
C VAL A 388 -20.24 7.27 -10.78
N TYR A 389 -19.64 8.42 -11.03
CA TYR A 389 -19.99 9.27 -12.16
C TYR A 389 -19.33 8.75 -13.44
N GLN A 390 -20.15 8.47 -14.45
CA GLN A 390 -19.73 7.99 -15.76
C GLN A 390 -19.64 9.16 -16.74
N GLY A 391 -18.51 9.88 -16.70
CA GLY A 391 -18.30 11.10 -17.46
C GLY A 391 -17.70 10.92 -18.85
N PHE A 392 -17.44 9.68 -19.30
CA PHE A 392 -16.93 9.39 -20.64
C PHE A 392 -18.03 9.54 -21.71
N VAL A 393 -18.55 10.75 -21.87
CA VAL A 393 -19.64 11.05 -22.81
C VAL A 393 -19.07 11.59 -24.11
N LYS A 394 -19.20 10.81 -25.18
CA LYS A 394 -18.82 11.24 -26.54
C LYS A 394 -19.73 12.38 -26.98
N GLY A 395 -19.16 13.53 -27.34
CA GLY A 395 -19.90 14.70 -27.83
C GLY A 395 -20.44 15.67 -26.77
N ALA A 396 -20.08 15.50 -25.49
CA ALA A 396 -20.44 16.46 -24.45
C ALA A 396 -19.72 17.81 -24.64
N THR A 397 -20.46 18.90 -24.45
CA THR A 397 -19.94 20.27 -24.45
C THR A 397 -19.02 20.51 -23.25
N GLN A 398 -17.97 21.32 -23.45
CA GLN A 398 -17.02 21.71 -22.42
C GLN A 398 -17.77 22.43 -21.28
N GLN A 399 -17.79 21.83 -20.09
CA GLN A 399 -18.28 22.50 -18.89
C GLN A 399 -17.16 23.38 -18.31
N PRO A 400 -17.48 24.53 -17.71
CA PRO A 400 -16.48 25.32 -17.00
C PRO A 400 -15.90 24.50 -15.84
N LEU A 401 -14.58 24.55 -15.69
CA LEU A 401 -13.89 23.93 -14.55
C LEU A 401 -14.23 24.67 -13.25
N ILE A 402 -14.42 23.92 -12.17
CA ILE A 402 -14.66 24.47 -10.83
C ILE A 402 -13.33 24.51 -10.08
N TYR A 403 -12.88 25.71 -9.75
CA TYR A 403 -11.63 25.93 -9.03
C TYR A 403 -11.90 26.23 -7.56
N GLY A 404 -11.24 25.49 -6.67
CA GLY A 404 -11.10 25.84 -5.26
C GLY A 404 -9.86 26.72 -5.02
N PRO A 405 -9.67 27.23 -3.79
CA PRO A 405 -8.50 28.05 -3.46
C PRO A 405 -7.14 27.39 -3.77
N ASN A 406 -7.07 26.05 -3.65
CA ASN A 406 -5.88 25.24 -3.90
C ASN A 406 -5.93 24.45 -5.23
N ILE A 407 -6.82 24.80 -6.15
CA ILE A 407 -6.72 24.36 -7.54
C ILE A 407 -6.08 25.52 -8.29
N LYS A 408 -4.81 25.38 -8.66
CA LYS A 408 -4.03 26.42 -9.34
C LYS A 408 -3.50 25.86 -10.65
N ASP A 409 -3.42 26.73 -11.65
CA ASP A 409 -2.77 26.39 -12.90
C ASP A 409 -1.28 26.09 -12.65
N TRP A 410 -0.72 25.31 -13.57
CA TRP A 410 0.71 25.07 -13.57
C TRP A 410 1.45 26.38 -13.85
N PRO A 411 2.55 26.71 -13.14
CA PRO A 411 3.31 27.90 -13.45
C PRO A 411 3.85 27.84 -14.88
N GLU A 412 3.93 28.99 -15.55
CA GLU A 412 4.63 29.08 -16.84
C GLU A 412 6.11 28.73 -16.64
N LEU A 413 6.61 27.80 -17.45
CA LEU A 413 8.00 27.37 -17.43
C LEU A 413 8.60 27.64 -18.81
N GLY A 414 9.80 28.24 -18.83
CA GLY A 414 10.58 28.38 -20.07
C GLY A 414 11.08 27.03 -20.57
N ALA A 415 11.34 26.93 -21.87
CA ALA A 415 12.00 25.75 -22.44
C ALA A 415 13.42 25.60 -21.89
N LEU A 416 13.85 24.36 -21.65
CA LEU A 416 15.23 24.07 -21.31
C LEU A 416 16.15 24.43 -22.49
N THR A 417 17.26 25.10 -22.21
CA THR A 417 18.31 25.44 -23.19
C THR A 417 19.44 24.41 -23.15
N ASP A 418 20.26 24.37 -24.21
CA ASP A 418 21.42 23.45 -24.31
C ASP A 418 22.40 23.58 -23.13
N ASN A 419 22.49 24.78 -22.55
CA ASN A 419 23.34 25.07 -21.41
C ASN A 419 22.50 25.71 -20.31
N ILE A 420 22.67 25.23 -19.08
CA ILE A 420 21.95 25.73 -17.90
C ILE A 420 22.96 26.01 -16.79
N VAL A 421 22.87 27.20 -16.19
CA VAL A 421 23.62 27.54 -14.98
C VAL A 421 22.70 27.30 -13.79
N LEU A 422 23.14 26.48 -12.83
CA LEU A 422 22.36 26.09 -11.66
C LEU A 422 23.03 26.57 -10.38
N LYS A 423 22.21 27.01 -9.42
CA LYS A 423 22.64 27.22 -8.03
C LYS A 423 22.23 26.01 -7.20
N VAL A 424 23.18 25.38 -6.53
CA VAL A 424 22.89 24.27 -5.61
C VAL A 424 22.27 24.82 -4.34
N CYS A 425 20.98 24.53 -4.11
CA CYS A 425 20.23 24.98 -2.93
C CYS A 425 20.27 23.98 -1.76
N SER A 426 20.56 22.70 -2.00
CA SER A 426 20.74 21.68 -0.96
C SER A 426 21.65 20.57 -1.46
N LYS A 427 22.31 19.88 -0.53
CA LYS A 427 23.15 18.72 -0.77
C LYS A 427 22.83 17.66 0.29
N ILE A 428 22.18 16.59 -0.12
CA ILE A 428 21.88 15.43 0.70
C ILE A 428 22.95 14.37 0.39
N LEU A 429 23.57 13.81 1.43
CA LEU A 429 24.73 12.91 1.30
C LEU A 429 24.43 11.49 1.78
N ASP A 430 23.41 11.32 2.59
CA ASP A 430 22.89 10.03 3.01
C ASP A 430 21.81 9.54 2.05
N GLU A 431 21.46 8.27 2.16
CA GLU A 431 20.47 7.63 1.29
C GLU A 431 19.10 8.31 1.41
N VAL A 432 18.40 8.41 0.27
CA VAL A 432 16.98 8.79 0.22
C VAL A 432 16.22 7.53 -0.14
N THR A 433 15.48 7.00 0.82
CA THR A 433 14.85 5.68 0.70
C THR A 433 13.41 5.76 0.20
N THR A 434 12.73 6.89 0.42
CA THR A 434 11.33 7.07 0.04
C THR A 434 11.04 8.46 -0.56
N THR A 435 10.02 8.55 -1.41
CA THR A 435 9.52 9.85 -1.90
C THR A 435 8.87 10.68 -0.80
N ASP A 436 8.40 10.05 0.29
CA ASP A 436 7.84 10.70 1.47
C ASP A 436 8.87 11.57 2.23
N GLU A 437 10.17 11.30 2.05
CA GLU A 437 11.26 12.15 2.56
C GLU A 437 11.44 13.42 1.72
N LEU A 438 11.10 13.34 0.42
CA LEU A 438 11.22 14.46 -0.52
C LEU A 438 10.01 15.39 -0.45
N ILE A 439 8.81 14.81 -0.46
CA ILE A 439 7.52 15.52 -0.32
C ILE A 439 6.61 14.70 0.60
N PRO A 440 6.24 15.21 1.79
CA PRO A 440 5.35 14.48 2.70
C PRO A 440 4.01 14.15 2.04
N SER A 441 3.43 12.96 2.28
CA SER A 441 2.10 12.60 1.77
C SER A 441 0.95 13.31 2.51
N GLY A 442 0.60 12.86 3.73
CA GLY A 442 -0.63 13.27 4.43
C GLY A 442 -0.77 14.78 4.64
N GLU A 443 0.29 15.45 5.14
CA GLU A 443 0.28 16.88 5.47
C GLU A 443 0.13 17.80 4.25
N THR A 444 0.46 17.30 3.05
CA THR A 444 0.41 18.07 1.80
C THR A 444 -0.81 17.77 0.94
N SER A 445 -1.66 16.83 1.38
CA SER A 445 -2.79 16.32 0.60
C SER A 445 -3.71 17.42 0.04
N SER A 446 -3.96 18.48 0.83
CA SER A 446 -4.78 19.62 0.44
C SER A 446 -4.13 20.59 -0.57
N TYR A 447 -2.83 20.40 -0.86
CA TYR A 447 -2.05 21.21 -1.81
C TYR A 447 -1.70 20.47 -3.10
N ARG A 448 -2.15 19.21 -3.29
CA ARG A 448 -1.76 18.39 -4.45
C ARG A 448 -2.20 18.94 -5.82
N SER A 449 -3.15 19.87 -5.85
CA SER A 449 -3.58 20.63 -7.05
C SER A 449 -3.06 22.07 -7.08
N ASN A 450 -2.15 22.43 -6.19
CA ASN A 450 -1.51 23.74 -6.10
C ASN A 450 0.01 23.56 -6.19
N PRO A 451 0.62 23.66 -7.38
CA PRO A 451 2.04 23.35 -7.58
C PRO A 451 2.97 24.18 -6.69
N ILE A 452 2.72 25.48 -6.59
CA ILE A 452 3.51 26.40 -5.75
C ILE A 452 3.24 26.15 -4.27
N GLY A 453 1.98 25.93 -3.88
CA GLY A 453 1.63 25.59 -2.50
C GLY A 453 2.25 24.28 -2.03
N LEU A 454 2.28 23.26 -2.89
CA LEU A 454 2.94 21.98 -2.62
C LEU A 454 4.47 22.15 -2.51
N ALA A 455 5.06 23.03 -3.34
CA ALA A 455 6.49 23.27 -3.35
C ALA A 455 7.03 23.78 -2.00
N GLU A 456 6.20 24.42 -1.17
CA GLU A 456 6.55 24.85 0.20
C GLU A 456 6.95 23.69 1.13
N PHE A 457 6.60 22.46 0.78
CA PHE A 457 6.89 21.27 1.58
C PHE A 457 8.11 20.49 1.07
N THR A 458 8.71 20.93 -0.04
CA THR A 458 9.84 20.24 -0.70
C THR A 458 11.03 20.15 0.23
N LEU A 459 11.54 18.92 0.41
CA LEU A 459 12.63 18.57 1.30
C LEU A 459 12.43 19.00 2.77
N SER A 460 11.22 19.37 3.19
CA SER A 460 10.96 19.90 4.54
C SER A 460 11.39 18.96 5.67
N ARG A 461 11.41 17.64 5.42
CA ARG A 461 11.84 16.61 6.36
C ARG A 461 13.36 16.39 6.40
N ARG A 462 14.08 16.76 5.33
CA ARG A 462 15.52 16.49 5.15
C ARG A 462 16.35 17.76 5.29
N ASP A 463 15.86 18.87 4.76
CA ASP A 463 16.49 20.17 4.77
C ASP A 463 15.43 21.28 4.83
N PRO A 464 15.00 21.67 6.05
CA PRO A 464 13.99 22.72 6.23
C PRO A 464 14.36 24.08 5.62
N GLY A 465 15.65 24.33 5.35
CA GLY A 465 16.12 25.58 4.73
C GLY A 465 16.08 25.56 3.20
N TYR A 466 15.81 24.42 2.57
CA TYR A 466 15.82 24.26 1.12
C TYR A 466 14.90 25.26 0.42
N VAL A 467 13.62 25.29 0.79
CA VAL A 467 12.61 26.13 0.13
C VAL A 467 13.00 27.61 0.16
N GLY A 468 13.50 28.10 1.29
CA GLY A 468 13.97 29.48 1.42
C GLY A 468 15.13 29.80 0.46
N ARG A 469 16.12 28.92 0.36
CA ARG A 469 17.26 29.09 -0.56
C ARG A 469 16.86 28.95 -2.03
N SER A 470 15.92 28.06 -2.35
CA SER A 470 15.37 27.90 -3.69
C SER A 470 14.59 29.15 -4.12
N LYS A 471 13.79 29.75 -3.24
CA LYS A 471 13.09 31.01 -3.52
C LYS A 471 14.04 32.18 -3.77
N ALA A 472 15.11 32.29 -2.97
CA ALA A 472 16.13 33.32 -3.18
C ALA A 472 16.81 33.16 -4.56
N THR A 473 17.02 31.92 -5.01
CA THR A 473 17.56 31.63 -6.34
C THR A 473 16.56 31.96 -7.45
N ALA A 474 15.28 31.61 -7.27
CA ALA A 474 14.23 31.93 -8.24
C ALA A 474 14.04 33.44 -8.43
N GLU A 475 14.21 34.24 -7.38
CA GLU A 475 14.15 35.71 -7.49
C GLU A 475 15.29 36.27 -8.36
N LEU A 476 16.51 35.73 -8.23
CA LEU A 476 17.63 36.10 -9.10
C LEU A 476 17.35 35.77 -10.58
N GLU A 477 16.72 34.61 -10.83
CA GLU A 477 16.33 34.22 -12.19
C GLU A 477 15.24 35.13 -12.76
N ASN A 478 14.24 35.49 -11.94
CA ASN A 478 13.21 36.45 -12.34
C ASN A 478 13.81 37.83 -12.68
N GLN A 479 14.81 38.29 -11.93
CA GLN A 479 15.52 39.53 -12.22
C GLN A 479 16.27 39.44 -13.56
N ARG A 480 16.97 38.31 -13.81
CA ARG A 480 17.66 38.05 -15.07
C ARG A 480 16.69 38.07 -16.26
N LEU A 481 15.54 37.40 -16.14
CA LEU A 481 14.50 37.36 -17.19
C LEU A 481 13.90 38.74 -17.50
N ARG A 482 13.84 39.62 -16.49
CA ARG A 482 13.42 41.03 -16.66
C ARG A 482 14.53 41.95 -17.19
N GLY A 483 15.72 41.43 -17.46
CA GLY A 483 16.87 42.20 -17.94
C GLY A 483 17.54 43.07 -16.87
N MET A 484 17.32 42.78 -15.59
CA MET A 484 17.98 43.47 -14.47
C MET A 484 19.33 42.81 -14.21
N SER A 485 20.40 43.60 -14.13
CA SER A 485 21.73 43.10 -13.74
C SER A 485 21.74 42.75 -12.26
N ALA A 486 22.12 41.51 -11.92
CA ALA A 486 22.38 41.12 -10.53
C ALA A 486 23.57 41.94 -9.99
N SER A 487 23.33 42.79 -9.00
CA SER A 487 24.36 43.56 -8.29
C SER A 487 25.08 42.71 -7.25
#